data_AF-A0A8S2T903-F1
#
_entry.id   AF-A0A8S2T903-F1
#
_cell.length_a   1.000
_cell.length_b   1.000
_cell.length_c   1.000
_cell.angle_alpha   90.00
_cell.angle_beta   90.00
_cell.angle_gamma   90.00
#
_symmetry.space_group_name_H-M   'P 1'
#
loop_
_entity.id
_entity.type
_entity.pdbx_description
1 polymer ?
#
loop_
_entity_poly.entity_id
_entity_poly.type
_entity_poly.pdbx_seq_one_letter_code
_entity_poly.pdbx_strand_id
1 'polypeptide(L)'
;LSDRFILTNRNFDVQYAHLYAERLGAMRKMVAKAAENHLDSKVPIKKMNDLASNVECILIGILFKQMVLKPSIIKQIATEVNQLVF
;
A
#
# COMPACT_ATOMS: atom_id res chain seq x y z
N LEU A 1 20.31 -5.75 -21.52
CA LEU A 1 19.52 -5.14 -20.42
C LEU A 1 18.04 -5.27 -20.78
N SER A 2 17.10 -5.42 -19.84
CA SER A 2 15.67 -5.58 -20.17
C SER A 2 14.99 -4.22 -20.37
N ASP A 3 14.25 -4.08 -21.48
CA ASP A 3 13.56 -2.83 -21.86
C ASP A 3 12.55 -2.33 -20.82
N ARG A 4 12.00 -3.24 -19.99
CA ARG A 4 11.02 -2.92 -18.94
C ARG A 4 11.51 -1.90 -17.90
N PHE A 5 12.83 -1.78 -17.74
CA PHE A 5 13.43 -0.87 -16.75
C PHE A 5 13.98 0.42 -17.37
N ILE A 6 13.82 0.61 -18.69
CA ILE A 6 14.23 1.82 -19.39
C ILE A 6 13.07 2.83 -19.38
N LEU A 7 13.28 3.98 -18.75
CA LEU A 7 12.33 5.09 -18.73
C LEU A 7 12.67 6.07 -19.86
N THR A 8 11.88 6.07 -20.93
CA THR A 8 12.06 6.95 -22.09
C THR A 8 11.38 8.31 -21.91
N ASN A 9 10.30 8.37 -21.13
CA ASN A 9 9.57 9.60 -20.79
C ASN A 9 9.45 9.72 -19.26
N ARG A 10 9.74 10.89 -18.71
CA ARG A 10 9.67 11.17 -17.27
C ARG A 10 8.59 12.20 -16.99
N ASN A 11 7.51 11.75 -16.39
CA ASN A 11 6.46 12.62 -15.85
C ASN A 11 6.57 12.62 -14.32
N PHE A 12 6.71 13.81 -13.72
CA PHE A 12 6.84 14.01 -12.27
C PHE A 12 5.59 14.59 -11.61
N ASP A 13 4.53 14.86 -12.38
CA ASP A 13 3.27 15.43 -11.87
C ASP A 13 2.37 14.40 -11.19
N VAL A 14 2.72 13.10 -11.32
CA VAL A 14 1.93 11.99 -10.77
C VAL A 14 2.26 11.73 -9.30
N GLN A 15 1.22 11.41 -8.52
CA GLN A 15 1.39 11.04 -7.12
C GLN A 15 1.65 9.54 -6.93
N TYR A 16 2.35 9.18 -5.85
CA TYR A 16 2.65 7.78 -5.50
C TYR A 16 1.41 6.92 -5.24
N ALA A 17 0.23 7.51 -4.97
CA ALA A 17 -1.02 6.77 -4.79
C ALA A 17 -1.33 5.84 -5.97
N HIS A 18 -1.02 6.27 -7.20
CA HIS A 18 -1.23 5.47 -8.41
C HIS A 18 -0.43 4.16 -8.38
N LEU A 19 0.81 4.21 -7.90
CA LEU A 19 1.66 3.02 -7.78
C LEU A 19 1.06 1.97 -6.84
N TYR A 20 0.46 2.40 -5.73
CA TYR A 20 -0.18 1.48 -4.78
C TYR A 20 -1.48 0.90 -5.32
N ALA A 21 -2.27 1.71 -6.05
CA ALA A 21 -3.48 1.23 -6.71
C ALA A 21 -3.18 0.14 -7.74
N GLU A 22 -2.17 0.37 -8.60
CA GLU A 22 -1.71 -0.60 -9.60
C GLU A 22 -1.19 -1.89 -8.95
N ARG A 23 -0.36 -1.78 -7.92
CA ARG A 23 0.15 -2.95 -7.19
C ARG A 23 -0.96 -3.80 -6.58
N LEU A 24 -1.94 -3.16 -5.94
CA LEU A 24 -3.08 -3.88 -5.37
C LEU A 24 -3.91 -4.53 -6.48
N GLY A 25 -4.22 -3.80 -7.55
CA GLY A 25 -5.01 -4.30 -8.68
C GLY A 25 -4.37 -5.50 -9.37
N ALA A 26 -3.08 -5.40 -9.70
CA ALA A 26 -2.31 -6.47 -10.33
C ALA A 26 -2.23 -7.73 -9.47
N MET A 27 -2.09 -7.57 -8.14
CA MET A 27 -1.88 -8.71 -7.24
C MET A 27 -3.17 -9.33 -6.70
N ARG A 28 -4.28 -8.57 -6.65
CA ARG A 28 -5.51 -9.00 -5.99
C ARG A 28 -6.04 -10.34 -6.48
N LYS A 29 -6.04 -10.57 -7.80
CA LYS A 29 -6.54 -11.83 -8.40
C LYS A 29 -5.67 -13.03 -8.02
N MET A 30 -4.35 -12.85 -8.04
CA MET A 30 -3.40 -13.91 -7.69
C MET A 30 -3.49 -14.28 -6.22
N VAL A 31 -3.58 -13.28 -5.34
CA VAL A 31 -3.72 -13.49 -3.89
C VAL A 31 -5.08 -14.09 -3.55
N ALA A 32 -6.16 -13.66 -4.21
CA ALA A 32 -7.49 -14.25 -4.01
C ALA A 32 -7.50 -15.75 -4.34
N LYS A 33 -6.96 -16.12 -5.49
CA LYS A 33 -6.85 -17.53 -5.89
C LYS A 33 -5.98 -18.34 -4.92
N ALA A 34 -4.87 -17.77 -4.45
CA ALA A 34 -4.02 -18.43 -3.46
C ALA A 34 -4.75 -18.62 -2.12
N ALA A 35 -5.53 -17.63 -1.68
CA ALA A 35 -6.33 -17.70 -0.46
C ALA A 35 -7.44 -18.75 -0.57
N GLU A 36 -8.17 -18.81 -1.70
CA GLU A 36 -9.20 -19.82 -1.98
C GLU A 36 -8.67 -21.25 -2.00
N ASN A 37 -7.40 -21.44 -2.41
CA ASN A 37 -6.76 -22.76 -2.41
C ASN A 37 -6.24 -23.17 -1.02
N HIS A 38 -5.88 -22.20 -0.18
CA HIS A 38 -5.21 -22.44 1.10
C HIS A 38 -6.16 -22.43 2.30
N LEU A 39 -7.28 -21.72 2.18
CA LEU A 39 -8.33 -21.61 3.19
C LEU A 39 -9.57 -22.30 2.63
N ASP A 40 -10.41 -22.87 3.51
CA ASP A 40 -11.69 -23.44 3.09
C ASP A 40 -12.45 -22.44 2.21
N SER A 41 -12.86 -22.87 1.02
CA SER A 41 -13.51 -22.03 0.00
C SER A 41 -14.82 -21.37 0.46
N LYS A 42 -15.27 -21.67 1.67
CA LYS A 42 -16.47 -21.14 2.31
C LYS A 42 -16.25 -19.76 2.95
N VAL A 43 -15.01 -19.35 3.25
CA VAL A 43 -14.75 -18.04 3.87
C VAL A 43 -14.77 -16.94 2.79
N PRO A 44 -15.67 -15.95 2.87
CA PRO A 44 -15.81 -14.94 1.83
C PRO A 44 -14.66 -13.92 1.85
N ILE A 45 -14.20 -13.53 0.67
CA ILE A 45 -13.32 -12.37 0.51
C ILE A 45 -14.18 -11.09 0.53
N LYS A 46 -13.88 -10.16 1.44
CA LYS A 46 -14.62 -8.91 1.60
C LYS A 46 -13.75 -7.68 1.37
N LYS A 47 -14.39 -6.52 1.13
CA LYS A 47 -13.70 -5.22 1.22
C LYS A 47 -13.71 -4.75 2.67
N MET A 48 -12.77 -3.86 2.99
CA MET A 48 -12.66 -3.29 4.35
C MET A 48 -13.94 -2.59 4.82
N ASN A 49 -14.69 -1.96 3.91
CA ASN A 49 -15.94 -1.27 4.23
C ASN A 49 -17.13 -2.24 4.46
N ASP A 50 -16.97 -3.53 4.13
CA ASP A 50 -18.03 -4.55 4.27
C ASP A 50 -17.81 -5.43 5.52
N LEU A 51 -16.88 -5.03 6.39
CA LEU A 51 -16.56 -5.74 7.62
C LEU A 51 -17.73 -5.65 8.61
N ALA A 52 -18.08 -6.79 9.18
CA ALA A 52 -19.08 -6.93 10.21
C ALA A 52 -18.46 -7.63 11.43
N SER A 53 -18.89 -7.24 12.63
CA SER A 53 -18.45 -7.88 13.86
C SER A 53 -18.82 -9.35 13.88
N ASN A 54 -17.93 -10.19 14.42
CA ASN A 54 -18.12 -11.64 14.58
C ASN A 54 -18.35 -12.41 13.27
N VAL A 55 -17.89 -11.89 12.13
CA VAL A 55 -17.92 -12.59 10.83
C VAL A 55 -16.51 -12.90 10.37
N GLU A 56 -16.23 -14.18 10.15
CA GLU A 56 -14.97 -14.61 9.54
C GLU A 56 -14.96 -14.24 8.05
N CYS A 57 -13.88 -13.59 7.61
CA CYS A 57 -13.69 -13.22 6.21
C CYS A 57 -12.21 -13.02 5.88
N ILE A 58 -11.90 -13.06 4.59
CA ILE A 58 -10.56 -12.81 4.06
C ILE A 58 -10.48 -11.36 3.58
N LEU A 59 -9.43 -10.66 4.01
CA LEU A 59 -9.09 -9.32 3.53
C LEU A 59 -7.83 -9.38 2.68
N ILE A 60 -7.89 -8.72 1.53
CA ILE A 60 -6.74 -8.54 0.64
C ILE A 60 -6.41 -7.06 0.58
N GLY A 61 -5.20 -6.71 1.02
CA GLY A 61 -4.73 -5.34 1.09
C GLY A 61 -3.21 -5.26 1.03
N ILE A 62 -2.70 -4.05 1.27
CA ILE A 62 -1.26 -3.79 1.32
C ILE A 62 -0.87 -3.60 2.79
N LEU A 63 0.19 -4.28 3.22
CA LEU A 63 0.73 -4.08 4.57
C LEU A 63 1.48 -2.74 4.65
N PHE A 64 1.17 -1.96 5.67
CA PHE A 64 1.89 -0.75 6.03
C PHE A 64 2.55 -0.93 7.39
N LYS A 65 3.88 -0.83 7.44
CA LYS A 65 4.64 -0.90 8.69
C LYS A 65 4.93 0.51 9.19
N GLN A 66 4.31 0.89 10.31
CA GLN A 66 4.66 2.11 11.01
C GLN A 66 6.01 1.93 11.71
N MET A 67 6.99 2.77 11.36
CA MET A 67 8.34 2.70 11.89
C MET A 67 8.63 3.98 12.67
N VAL A 68 8.76 3.87 14.00
CA VAL A 68 8.96 5.02 14.91
C VAL A 68 10.24 5.79 14.57
N LEU A 69 11.30 5.08 14.19
CA LEU A 69 12.61 5.66 13.85
C LEU A 69 12.75 6.07 12.37
N LYS A 70 11.68 5.96 11.57
CA LYS A 70 11.73 6.39 10.17
C LYS A 70 11.92 7.92 10.13
N PRO A 71 12.87 8.44 9.34
CA PRO A 71 13.05 9.88 9.21
C PRO A 71 11.77 10.53 8.67
N SER A 72 11.43 11.67 9.26
CA SER A 72 10.24 12.44 8.90
C SER A 72 10.68 13.82 8.42
N ILE A 73 10.48 14.08 7.12
CA ILE A 73 10.76 15.39 6.52
C ILE A 73 9.97 16.49 7.24
N ILE A 74 8.71 16.22 7.61
CA ILE A 74 7.88 17.17 8.35
C ILE A 74 8.50 17.52 9.71
N LYS A 75 8.99 16.53 10.47
CA LYS A 75 9.68 16.79 11.75
C LYS A 75 11.00 17.54 11.57
N GLN A 76 11.74 17.23 10.51
CA GLN A 76 12.98 17.91 10.18
C GLN A 76 12.73 19.39 9.90
N ILE A 77 11.81 19.69 8.98
CA ILE A 77 11.44 21.08 8.62
C ILE A 77 10.92 21.82 9.86
N ALA A 78 10.08 21.20 10.68
CA ALA A 78 9.58 21.83 11.91
C ALA A 78 10.71 22.17 12.89
N THR A 79 11.73 21.32 12.99
CA THR A 79 12.91 21.59 13.82
C THR A 79 13.73 22.76 13.27
N GLU A 80 13.99 22.78 11.96
CA GLU A 80 14.74 23.84 11.28
C GLU A 80 14.02 25.20 11.39
N VAL A 81 12.69 25.23 11.17
CA VAL A 81 11.88 26.45 11.31
C VAL A 81 11.89 26.97 12.75
N ASN A 82 11.75 26.09 13.75
CA ASN A 82 11.81 26.51 15.16
C ASN A 82 13.19 27.06 15.55
N GLN A 83 14.27 26.60 14.92
CA GLN A 83 15.62 27.12 15.17
C GLN A 83 15.87 28.51 14.57
N LEU A 84 15.04 28.97 13.61
CA LEU A 84 15.17 30.27 12.96
C LEU A 84 14.40 31.39 13.68
N VAL A 85 13.59 31.07 14.69
CA VAL A 85 12.73 32.03 15.44
C VAL A 85 13.38 32.48 16.77
N PHE A 86 14.67 32.19 16.98
CA PHE A 86 15.46 32.68 18.12
C PHE A 86 16.74 33.37 17.66
#